data_AF-A0A853B116-F1
#
_entry.id   AF-A0A853B116-F1
#
_cell.length_a   1.000
_cell.length_b   1.000
_cell.length_c   1.000
_cell.angle_alpha   90.00
_cell.angle_beta   90.00
_cell.angle_gamma   90.00
#
_symmetry.space_group_name_H-M   'P 1'
#
loop_
_entity.id
_entity.type
_entity.pdbx_description
1 polymer ?
#
loop_
_entity_poly.entity_id
_entity_poly.type
_entity_poly.pdbx_seq_one_letter_code
_entity_poly.pdbx_strand_id
1 'polypeptide(L)' 'MNVYVPDELADRAKAAKLNVSALAQAAIADELQRRATESWLNDLPTPRRAVSHAAALEALDGARAELDGADNA' A
#
# COMPACT_ATOMS: atom_id res chain seq x y z
N MET A 1 3.15 8.56 20.74
CA MET A 1 2.96 9.77 19.91
C MET A 1 1.79 10.54 20.48
N ASN A 2 1.94 11.85 20.68
CA ASN A 2 0.86 12.70 21.17
C ASN A 2 0.32 13.53 19.99
N VAL A 3 -1.00 13.66 19.90
CA VAL A 3 -1.67 14.44 18.85
C VAL A 3 -2.26 15.69 19.50
N TYR A 4 -1.93 16.86 18.95
CA TYR A 4 -2.53 18.11 19.39
C TYR A 4 -3.95 18.23 18.84
N VAL A 5 -4.87 18.64 19.70
CA VAL A 5 -6.27 18.91 19.36
C VAL A 5 -6.65 20.25 19.99
N PRO A 6 -7.23 21.21 19.23
CA PRO A 6 -7.71 22.47 19.80
C PRO A 6 -8.72 22.25 20.93
N ASP A 7 -8.69 23.10 21.95
CA ASP A 7 -9.48 22.91 23.18
C ASP A 7 -10.99 22.78 22.90
N GLU A 8 -11.54 23.63 22.03
CA GLU A 8 -12.96 23.56 21.63
C GLU A 8 -13.32 22.19 21.04
N LEU A 9 -12.43 21.64 20.20
CA LEU A 9 -12.65 20.33 19.57
C LEU A 9 -12.48 19.20 20.59
N ALA A 10 -11.53 19.33 21.52
CA ALA A 10 -11.33 18.38 22.60
C ALA A 10 -12.55 18.31 23.51
N ASP A 11 -13.17 19.44 23.84
CA ASP A 11 -14.36 19.50 24.68
C ASP A 11 -15.58 18.89 23.99
N ARG A 12 -15.75 19.17 22.69
CA ARG A 12 -16.79 18.52 21.87
C ARG A 12 -16.58 16.99 21.79
N ALA A 13 -15.34 16.55 21.60
CA ALA A 13 -15.01 15.12 21.55
C ALA A 13 -15.28 14.42 22.89
N LYS A 14 -14.93 15.07 24.02
CA LYS A 14 -15.23 14.57 25.37
C LYS A 14 -16.73 14.48 25.61
N ALA A 15 -17.49 15.52 25.27
CA ALA A 15 -18.95 15.55 25.43
C ALA A 15 -19.62 14.42 24.62
N ALA A 16 -19.11 14.14 23.42
CA ALA A 16 -19.54 13.04 22.58
C ALA A 16 -18.92 11.67 22.95
N LYS A 17 -18.09 11.59 24.01
CA LYS A 17 -17.37 10.38 24.46
C LYS A 17 -16.57 9.69 23.35
N LEU A 18 -15.98 10.47 22.45
CA LEU A 18 -15.19 9.95 21.34
C LEU A 18 -13.84 9.41 21.83
N ASN A 19 -13.43 8.28 21.27
CA ASN A 19 -12.08 7.77 21.45
C ASN A 19 -11.13 8.42 20.43
N VAL A 20 -10.52 9.54 20.83
CA VAL A 20 -9.62 10.33 19.99
C VAL A 20 -8.44 9.50 19.47
N SER A 21 -7.90 8.60 20.29
CA SER A 21 -6.80 7.73 19.89
C SER A 21 -7.21 6.76 18.78
N ALA A 22 -8.38 6.15 18.89
CA ALA A 22 -8.90 5.25 17.86
C ALA A 22 -9.18 6.00 16.54
N LEU A 23 -9.74 7.21 16.61
CA LEU A 23 -9.98 8.06 15.44
C LEU A 23 -8.67 8.48 14.77
N ALA A 24 -7.67 8.86 15.56
CA ALA A 24 -6.35 9.20 15.04
C ALA A 24 -5.68 7.98 14.38
N GLN A 25 -5.75 6.80 15.00
CA GLN A 25 -5.20 5.57 14.44
C GLN A 25 -5.87 5.20 13.11
N ALA A 26 -7.20 5.29 13.02
CA ALA A 26 -7.93 5.03 11.78
C ALA A 26 -7.51 6.01 10.67
N ALA A 27 -7.48 7.31 10.99
CA ALA A 27 -7.07 8.33 10.02
C ALA A 27 -5.62 8.13 9.52
N ILE A 28 -4.71 7.73 10.41
CA ILE A 28 -3.33 7.41 10.05
C ILE A 28 -3.28 6.18 9.14
N ALA A 29 -4.00 5.10 9.48
CA ALA A 29 -4.04 3.89 8.66
C ALA A 29 -4.58 4.18 7.25
N ASP A 30 -5.65 4.99 7.15
CA ASP A 30 -6.23 5.38 5.87
C ASP A 30 -5.26 6.23 5.04
N GLU A 31 -4.53 7.16 5.66
CA GLU A 31 -3.50 7.95 4.97
C GLU A 31 -2.35 7.07 4.48
N LEU A 32 -1.87 6.15 5.31
CA LEU A 32 -0.82 5.21 4.93
C LEU A 32 -1.27 4.32 3.75
N GLN A 33 -2.51 3.83 3.79
CA GLN A 33 -3.08 3.04 2.70
C GLN A 33 -3.18 3.85 1.41
N ARG A 34 -3.61 5.13 1.50
CA ARG A 34 -3.65 6.02 0.33
C ARG A 34 -2.27 6.23 -0.29
N ARG A 35 -1.22 6.29 0.53
CA ARG A 35 0.17 6.48 0.08
C ARG A 35 0.89 5.18 -0.28
N ALA A 36 0.31 4.03 0.04
CA ALA A 36 0.98 2.74 -0.11
C ALA A 36 1.45 2.49 -1.55
N THR A 37 0.62 2.84 -2.54
CA THR A 37 0.98 2.68 -3.96
C THR A 37 2.16 3.56 -4.36
N GLU A 38 2.18 4.83 -3.95
CA GLU A 38 3.29 5.74 -4.24
C GLU A 38 4.58 5.30 -3.56
N SER A 39 4.49 4.89 -2.29
CA SER A 39 5.63 4.33 -1.56
C SER A 39 6.19 3.10 -2.28
N TRP A 40 5.31 2.17 -2.66
CA TRP A 40 5.71 0.98 -3.40
C TRP A 40 6.38 1.31 -4.74
N LEU A 41 5.85 2.29 -5.49
CA LEU A 41 6.46 2.74 -6.75
C LEU A 41 7.85 3.34 -6.54
N ASN A 42 8.05 4.10 -5.46
CA ASN A 42 9.36 4.68 -5.13
C ASN A 42 10.39 3.62 -4.71
N ASP A 43 9.93 2.49 -4.19
CA ASP A 43 10.80 1.36 -3.81
C ASP A 43 11.20 0.48 -5.01
N LEU A 44 10.58 0.69 -6.19
CA LEU A 44 10.93 -0.07 -7.39
C LEU A 44 12.32 0.35 -7.92
N PRO A 45 13.17 -0.62 -8.30
CA PRO A 45 14.44 -0.31 -8.93
C PRO A 45 14.21 0.36 -10.29
N THR A 46 15.06 1.32 -10.64
CA THR A 46 15.01 1.97 -11.94
C THR A 46 15.20 0.94 -13.06
N PRO A 47 14.28 0.88 -14.06
CA PRO A 47 14.42 -0.06 -15.16
C PRO A 47 15.71 0.19 -15.94
N ARG A 48 16.51 -0.87 -16.13
CA ARG A 48 17.78 -0.80 -16.88
C ARG A 48 17.57 -0.65 -18.40
N ARG A 49 16.43 -1.11 -18.91
CA ARG A 49 16.05 -1.02 -20.33
C ARG A 49 14.54 -1.09 -20.49
N ALA A 50 14.03 -0.54 -21.58
CA ALA A 50 12.66 -0.80 -22.02
C ALA A 50 12.53 -2.24 -22.55
N VAL A 51 11.39 -2.86 -22.30
CA VAL A 51 10.97 -4.16 -22.84
C VAL A 51 9.62 -3.99 -23.48
N SER A 52 9.42 -4.61 -24.65
CA SER A 52 8.11 -4.58 -25.30
C SER A 52 7.12 -5.47 -24.53
N HIS A 53 5.85 -5.11 -24.59
CA HIS A 53 4.77 -5.90 -24.01
C HIS A 53 4.77 -7.34 -24.52
N ALA A 54 4.97 -7.53 -25.83
CA ALA A 54 5.02 -8.86 -26.44
C ALA A 54 6.15 -9.73 -25.85
N ALA A 55 7.36 -9.18 -25.70
CA ALA A 55 8.49 -9.91 -25.12
C ALA A 55 8.27 -10.24 -23.63
N ALA A 56 7.55 -9.38 -22.90
CA ALA A 56 7.19 -9.65 -21.50
C ALA A 56 6.17 -10.79 -21.39
N LEU A 57 5.15 -10.82 -22.27
CA LEU A 57 4.17 -11.91 -22.30
C LEU A 57 4.80 -13.24 -22.71
N GLU A 58 5.67 -13.25 -23.72
CA GLU A 58 6.38 -14.45 -24.14
C GLU A 58 7.22 -15.05 -23.01
N ALA A 59 7.93 -14.20 -22.25
CA ALA A 59 8.70 -14.65 -21.10
C ALA A 59 7.81 -15.20 -19.97
N LEU A 60 6.63 -14.61 -19.74
CA LEU A 60 5.68 -15.08 -18.73
C LEU A 60 5.06 -16.42 -19.11
N ASP A 61 4.67 -16.59 -20.38
CA ASP A 61 4.11 -17.83 -20.89
C ASP A 61 5.15 -18.96 -20.87
N GLY A 62 6.41 -18.64 -21.21
CA GLY A 62 7.54 -19.57 -21.07
C GLY A 62 7.72 -20.05 -19.63
N ALA A 63 7.77 -19.12 -18.66
CA ALA A 63 7.91 -19.48 -17.25
C ALA A 63 6.73 -20.33 -16.73
N ARG A 64 5.51 -20.08 -17.23
CA ARG A 64 4.32 -20.87 -16.88
C ARG A 64 4.43 -22.30 -17.40
N ALA A 65 4.84 -22.47 -18.66
CA ALA A 65 5.05 -23.78 -19.25
C ALA A 65 6.15 -24.60 -18.53
N GLU A 66 7.21 -23.93 -18.06
CA GLU A 66 8.26 -24.56 -17.24
C GLU A 66 7.72 -25.08 -15.91
N LEU A 67 6.88 -24.30 -15.22
CA LEU A 67 6.25 -24.71 -13.95
C LEU A 67 5.28 -25.88 -14.16
N ASP A 68 4.42 -25.80 -15.17
CA ASP A 68 3.47 -26.88 -15.50
C ASP A 68 4.19 -28.16 -15.95
N GLY A 69 5.34 -28.04 -16.62
CA GLY A 69 6.18 -29.17 -17.02
C GLY A 69 6.92 -29.83 -15.84
N ALA A 70 7.22 -29.08 -14.78
CA ALA A 70 7.91 -29.58 -13.59
C ALA A 70 6.98 -30.35 -12.63
N ASP A 71 5.68 -30.04 -12.60
CA ASP A 71 4.68 -30.77 -11.80
C ASP A 71 4.25 -32.10 -12.43
N ASN A 72 4.59 -32.35 -13.70
CA ASN A 72 4.21 -33.56 -14.45
C ASN A 72 5.41 -34.51 -14.75
N ALA A 73 6.54 -34.33 -14.05
CA ALA A 73 7.77 -35.10 -14.23
C ALA A 73 8.13 -35.96 -12.99
#